data_AF-A0A4R7BDH4-F1
#
_entry.id   AF-A0A4R7BDH4-F1
#
_cell.length_a   1.000
_cell.length_b   1.000
_cell.length_c   1.000
_cell.angle_alpha   90.00
_cell.angle_beta   90.00
_cell.angle_gamma   90.00
#
_symmetry.space_group_name_H-M   'P 1'
#
loop_
_entity.id
_entity.type
_entity.pdbx_description
1 polymer ?
#
loop_
_entity_poly.entity_id
_entity_poly.type
_entity_poly.pdbx_seq_one_letter_code
_entity_poly.pdbx_strand_id
1 'polypeptide(L)'
;MKSKFSQLAAVLVFLCTAAAQAFGATVFFIGLEDGATVESPVKMQFGVEGMTVRPAGTMEADTGHFHLLIDTPALPKGELIPFDESHLHFGKGQTEVEIPLPPGNHTLTLLFADGQHHSYGPELSQTIKIHVQ
;
A
#
# COMPACT_ATOMS: atom_id res chain seq x y z
N MET A 1 -54.33 -11.59 50.18
CA MET A 1 -54.15 -10.20 49.68
C MET A 1 -52.72 -10.04 49.19
N LYS A 2 -52.54 -10.02 47.86
CA LYS A 2 -51.49 -9.35 47.05
C LYS A 2 -50.02 -9.44 47.50
N SER A 3 -49.19 -10.16 46.73
CA SER A 3 -47.92 -9.68 46.11
C SER A 3 -47.19 -10.89 45.49
N LYS A 4 -47.32 -11.18 44.20
CA LYS A 4 -46.56 -10.67 43.03
C LYS A 4 -45.12 -11.23 42.91
N PHE A 5 -44.98 -12.14 41.94
CA PHE A 5 -43.90 -12.33 40.96
C PHE A 5 -42.55 -11.64 41.20
N SER A 6 -41.45 -12.39 41.06
CA SER A 6 -40.53 -12.13 39.93
C SER A 6 -39.55 -13.29 39.72
N GLN A 7 -39.49 -13.77 38.48
CA GLN A 7 -38.50 -14.72 37.98
C GLN A 7 -37.14 -14.02 37.90
N LEU A 8 -36.08 -14.63 38.44
CA LEU A 8 -34.71 -14.23 38.09
C LEU A 8 -34.40 -14.78 36.70
N ALA A 9 -34.41 -13.90 35.70
CA ALA A 9 -33.82 -14.18 34.40
C ALA A 9 -32.30 -14.06 34.51
N ALA A 10 -31.58 -15.16 34.32
CA ALA A 10 -30.14 -15.14 34.12
C ALA A 10 -29.86 -14.59 32.71
N VAL A 11 -29.35 -13.36 32.63
CA VAL A 11 -28.86 -12.80 31.37
C VAL A 11 -27.37 -13.15 31.27
N LEU A 12 -27.06 -14.22 30.52
CA LEU A 12 -25.70 -14.48 30.07
C LEU A 12 -25.43 -13.54 28.88
N VAL A 13 -24.75 -12.43 29.12
CA VAL A 13 -24.26 -11.58 28.03
C VAL A 13 -23.04 -12.27 27.44
N PHE A 14 -23.24 -12.97 26.33
CA PHE A 14 -22.13 -13.45 25.50
C PHE A 14 -21.62 -12.24 24.71
N LEU A 15 -20.59 -11.56 25.23
CA LEU A 15 -19.85 -10.55 24.48
C LEU A 15 -19.11 -11.28 23.35
N CYS A 16 -19.71 -11.32 22.16
CA CYS A 16 -19.04 -11.79 20.96
C CYS A 16 -18.05 -10.70 20.54
N THR A 17 -16.83 -10.72 21.07
CA THR A 17 -15.74 -9.92 20.51
C THR A 17 -15.40 -10.54 19.15
N ALA A 18 -16.01 -10.04 18.09
CA ALA A 18 -15.51 -10.27 16.75
C ALA A 18 -14.10 -9.66 16.71
N ALA A 19 -13.06 -10.51 16.78
CA ALA A 19 -11.74 -10.11 16.35
C ALA A 19 -11.89 -9.80 14.86
N ALA A 20 -11.97 -8.51 14.52
CA ALA A 20 -11.78 -8.08 13.16
C ALA A 20 -10.41 -8.62 12.75
N GLN A 21 -10.41 -9.63 11.88
CA GLN A 21 -9.21 -10.15 11.29
C GLN A 21 -8.60 -8.97 10.52
N ALA A 22 -7.55 -8.36 11.06
CA ALA A 22 -6.82 -7.32 10.37
C ALA A 22 -6.23 -7.99 9.13
N PHE A 23 -6.89 -7.83 7.99
CA PHE A 23 -6.26 -8.07 6.71
C PHE A 23 -5.09 -7.10 6.65
N GLY A 24 -3.87 -7.62 6.61
CA GLY A 24 -2.68 -6.79 6.49
C GLY A 24 -2.78 -5.92 5.23
N ALA A 25 -2.29 -4.69 5.31
CA ALA A 25 -2.25 -3.81 4.15
C ALA A 25 -1.38 -4.40 3.04
N THR A 26 -1.76 -4.18 1.78
CA THR A 26 -1.01 -4.66 0.60
C THR A 26 -0.91 -3.56 -0.44
N VAL A 27 0.15 -3.61 -1.25
CA VAL A 27 0.45 -2.67 -2.33
C VAL A 27 0.70 -3.48 -3.59
N PHE A 28 0.18 -3.03 -4.74
CA PHE A 28 0.31 -3.80 -5.97
C PHE A 28 0.21 -2.96 -7.25
N PHE A 29 0.79 -3.46 -8.33
CA PHE A 29 0.55 -3.00 -9.69
C PHE A 29 -0.78 -3.58 -10.20
N ILE A 30 -1.59 -2.74 -10.84
CA ILE A 30 -2.84 -3.14 -11.48
C ILE A 30 -2.53 -3.46 -12.95
N GLY A 31 -2.70 -4.73 -13.33
CA GLY A 31 -2.61 -5.18 -14.72
C GLY A 31 -1.20 -5.29 -15.31
N LEU A 32 -0.14 -4.98 -14.54
CA LEU A 32 1.25 -5.24 -14.93
C LEU A 32 1.79 -6.39 -14.08
N GLU A 33 2.11 -7.51 -14.74
CA GLU A 33 2.53 -8.74 -14.10
C GLU A 33 4.06 -8.86 -13.99
N ASP A 34 4.53 -9.65 -13.02
CA ASP A 34 5.95 -10.01 -12.92
C ASP A 34 6.39 -10.86 -14.12
N GLY A 35 7.51 -10.49 -14.72
CA GLY A 35 8.05 -11.07 -15.94
C GLY A 35 7.44 -10.53 -17.24
N ALA A 36 6.58 -9.51 -17.19
CA ALA A 36 5.94 -8.97 -18.38
C ALA A 36 6.95 -8.37 -19.37
N THR A 37 6.71 -8.61 -20.66
CA THR A 37 7.37 -7.90 -21.75
C THR A 37 6.48 -6.75 -22.21
N VAL A 38 7.02 -5.53 -22.25
CA VAL A 38 6.26 -4.30 -22.52
C VAL A 38 7.00 -3.39 -23.51
N GLU A 39 6.27 -2.43 -24.08
CA GLU A 39 6.85 -1.34 -24.86
C GLU A 39 7.06 -0.09 -24.00
N SER A 40 7.96 0.79 -24.44
CA SER A 40 8.19 2.10 -23.82
C SER A 40 7.35 3.18 -24.54
N PRO A 41 6.69 4.10 -23.81
CA PRO A 41 6.71 4.25 -22.36
C PRO A 41 5.85 3.21 -21.63
N VAL A 42 6.31 2.84 -20.42
CA VAL A 42 5.64 1.86 -19.58
C VAL A 42 4.54 2.55 -18.78
N LYS A 43 3.29 2.19 -19.07
CA LYS A 43 2.13 2.61 -18.28
C LYS A 43 1.95 1.69 -17.07
N MET A 44 1.79 2.29 -15.90
CA MET A 44 1.57 1.58 -14.64
C MET A 44 0.42 2.20 -13.87
N GLN A 45 -0.36 1.35 -13.21
CA GLN A 45 -1.42 1.74 -12.29
C GLN A 45 -1.16 1.08 -10.93
N PHE A 46 -1.44 1.79 -9.86
CA PHE A 46 -1.07 1.43 -8.50
C PHE A 46 -2.33 1.17 -7.66
N GLY A 47 -2.27 0.13 -6.85
CA GLY A 47 -3.31 -0.24 -5.90
C GLY A 47 -2.75 -0.36 -4.48
N VAL A 48 -3.62 -0.11 -3.50
CA VAL A 48 -3.35 -0.36 -2.09
C VAL A 48 -4.65 -0.84 -1.43
N GLU A 49 -4.55 -1.87 -0.59
CA GLU A 49 -5.62 -2.35 0.28
C GLU A 49 -5.23 -2.17 1.74
N GLY A 50 -6.19 -1.90 2.63
CA GLY A 50 -5.95 -1.69 4.06
C GLY A 50 -5.34 -0.32 4.43
N MET A 51 -5.04 0.53 3.44
CA MET A 51 -4.57 1.91 3.63
C MET A 51 -5.36 2.87 2.73
N THR A 52 -5.22 4.17 2.98
CA THR A 52 -5.82 5.25 2.18
C THR A 52 -4.75 6.11 1.52
N VAL A 53 -4.90 6.38 0.22
CA VAL A 53 -4.00 7.30 -0.50
C VAL A 53 -4.31 8.75 -0.10
N ARG A 54 -3.29 9.49 0.34
CA ARG A 54 -3.32 10.90 0.71
C ARG A 54 -2.08 11.63 0.20
N PRO A 55 -2.16 12.93 -0.10
CA PRO A 55 -0.97 13.71 -0.44
C PRO A 55 0.10 13.66 0.66
N ALA A 56 1.35 13.85 0.26
CA ALA A 56 2.45 14.12 1.16
C ALA A 56 2.11 15.31 2.08
N GLY A 57 2.56 15.25 3.33
CA GLY A 57 2.24 16.16 4.41
C GLY A 57 1.03 15.73 5.26
N THR A 58 0.21 14.78 4.80
CA THR A 58 -0.87 14.20 5.62
C THR A 58 -0.30 13.21 6.63
N MET A 59 -0.50 13.47 7.92
CA MET A 59 0.02 12.67 9.04
C MET A 59 -1.07 11.83 9.74
N GLU A 60 -2.09 11.43 8.98
CA GLU A 60 -3.18 10.60 9.48
C GLU A 60 -2.77 9.13 9.54
N ALA A 61 -3.29 8.39 10.52
CA ALA A 61 -3.08 6.95 10.61
C ALA A 61 -3.62 6.24 9.36
N ASP A 62 -2.95 5.15 8.96
CA ASP A 62 -3.33 4.31 7.82
C ASP A 62 -3.43 5.08 6.48
N THR A 63 -2.65 6.17 6.35
CA THR A 63 -2.56 6.96 5.12
C THR A 63 -1.16 7.03 4.55
N GLY A 64 -1.05 7.33 3.25
CA GLY A 64 0.24 7.48 2.61
C GLY A 64 0.13 7.75 1.11
N HIS A 65 1.26 7.66 0.40
CA HIS A 65 1.31 7.79 -1.04
C HIS A 65 2.35 6.85 -1.65
N PHE A 66 2.24 6.66 -2.98
CA PHE A 66 3.11 5.77 -3.73
C PHE A 66 4.45 6.41 -4.08
N HIS A 67 5.43 5.53 -4.23
CA HIS A 67 6.72 5.77 -4.85
C HIS A 67 7.03 4.62 -5.80
N LEU A 68 7.71 4.91 -6.90
CA LEU A 68 8.24 3.89 -7.80
C LEU A 68 9.76 3.93 -7.76
N LEU A 69 10.34 2.82 -7.37
CA LEU A 69 11.77 2.59 -7.27
C LEU A 69 12.21 1.79 -8.49
N ILE A 70 13.09 2.37 -9.28
CA ILE A 70 13.57 1.79 -10.55
C ILE A 70 14.96 1.20 -10.32
N ASP A 71 15.08 -0.10 -10.59
CA ASP A 71 16.31 -0.88 -10.44
C ASP A 71 16.92 -0.83 -9.03
N THR A 72 16.07 -0.59 -8.02
CA THR A 72 16.41 -0.54 -6.61
C THR A 72 15.41 -1.35 -5.75
N PRO A 73 15.87 -1.94 -4.64
CA PRO A 73 15.00 -2.69 -3.73
C PRO A 73 14.15 -1.75 -2.86
N ALA A 74 13.10 -2.30 -2.24
CA ALA A 74 12.31 -1.57 -1.26
C ALA A 74 13.16 -1.10 -0.06
N LEU A 75 12.90 0.11 0.42
CA LEU A 75 13.57 0.64 1.61
C LEU A 75 12.99 0.02 2.89
N PRO A 76 13.82 -0.20 3.93
CA PRO A 76 13.35 -0.53 5.28
C PRO A 76 12.33 0.46 5.84
N LYS A 77 11.50 -0.02 6.77
CA LYS A 77 10.48 0.81 7.42
C LYS A 77 11.10 1.97 8.18
N GLY A 78 10.56 3.16 7.99
CA GLY A 78 10.99 4.40 8.64
C GLY A 78 12.14 5.12 7.94
N GLU A 79 12.73 4.53 6.89
CA GLU A 79 13.77 5.22 6.12
C GLU A 79 13.15 6.25 5.17
N LEU A 80 13.81 7.40 5.06
CA LEU A 80 13.43 8.47 4.14
C LEU A 80 13.75 8.06 2.71
N ILE A 81 12.77 8.15 1.82
CA ILE A 81 12.96 7.86 0.40
C ILE A 81 13.81 8.96 -0.25
N PRO A 82 14.93 8.62 -0.92
CA PRO A 82 15.76 9.60 -1.60
C PRO A 82 15.02 10.40 -2.67
N PHE A 83 15.44 11.64 -2.89
CA PHE A 83 15.00 12.46 -4.02
C PHE A 83 16.08 12.41 -5.11
N ASP A 84 16.00 11.38 -5.94
CA ASP A 84 16.90 11.16 -7.07
C ASP A 84 16.15 10.56 -8.28
N GLU A 85 16.86 10.28 -9.36
CA GLU A 85 16.28 9.79 -10.62
C GLU A 85 15.72 8.37 -10.55
N SER A 86 16.14 7.57 -9.55
CA SER A 86 15.70 6.19 -9.36
C SER A 86 14.49 6.05 -8.43
N HIS A 87 14.12 7.13 -7.73
CA HIS A 87 13.00 7.18 -6.79
C HIS A 87 11.97 8.19 -7.27
N LEU A 88 10.92 7.73 -7.95
CA LEU A 88 9.84 8.61 -8.41
C LEU A 88 8.80 8.79 -7.30
N HIS A 89 8.39 10.05 -7.07
CA HIS A 89 7.51 10.45 -5.97
C HIS A 89 6.11 10.80 -6.47
N PHE A 90 5.08 10.16 -5.91
CA PHE A 90 3.67 10.42 -6.22
C PHE A 90 2.95 11.13 -5.05
N GLY A 91 3.61 12.13 -4.48
CA GLY A 91 3.18 12.86 -3.28
C GLY A 91 1.90 13.71 -3.43
N LYS A 92 1.24 13.76 -4.60
CA LYS A 92 -0.10 14.35 -4.74
C LYS A 92 -1.21 13.30 -4.67
N GLY A 93 -0.86 12.05 -4.36
CA GLY A 93 -1.78 10.92 -4.36
C GLY A 93 -2.04 10.36 -5.75
N GLN A 94 -1.09 10.49 -6.68
CA GLN A 94 -1.23 9.89 -8.01
C GLN A 94 -1.20 8.36 -7.90
N THR A 95 -2.06 7.70 -8.66
CA THR A 95 -2.20 6.23 -8.69
C THR A 95 -1.89 5.65 -10.05
N GLU A 96 -1.41 6.46 -11.00
CA GLU A 96 -0.95 6.00 -12.29
C GLU A 96 0.21 6.87 -12.80
N VAL A 97 1.03 6.28 -13.66
CA VAL A 97 2.12 6.96 -14.35
C VAL A 97 2.40 6.29 -15.69
N GLU A 98 2.95 7.06 -16.61
CA GLU A 98 3.53 6.57 -17.86
C GLU A 98 4.95 7.12 -17.94
N ILE A 99 5.95 6.24 -17.92
CA ILE A 99 7.38 6.63 -17.88
C ILE A 99 8.15 6.01 -19.05
N PRO A 100 9.07 6.77 -19.68
CA PRO A 100 10.01 6.17 -20.60
C PRO A 100 11.04 5.35 -19.82
N LEU A 101 11.19 4.07 -20.19
CA LEU A 101 12.31 3.22 -19.77
C LEU A 101 13.12 2.81 -21.01
N PRO A 102 14.45 2.68 -20.90
CA PRO A 102 15.27 2.16 -21.99
C PRO A 102 14.97 0.67 -22.25
N PRO A 103 15.25 0.14 -23.46
CA PRO A 103 15.14 -1.29 -23.72
C PRO A 103 16.04 -2.11 -22.79
N GLY A 104 15.54 -3.23 -22.28
CA GLY A 104 16.26 -4.11 -21.36
C GLY A 104 15.42 -4.62 -20.18
N ASN A 105 16.09 -5.29 -19.25
CA ASN A 105 15.44 -5.78 -18.03
C ASN A 105 15.45 -4.70 -16.96
N HIS A 106 14.30 -4.46 -16.36
CA HIS A 106 14.15 -3.55 -15.22
C HIS A 106 13.51 -4.26 -14.04
N THR A 107 13.91 -3.86 -12.84
CA THR A 107 13.20 -4.17 -11.60
C THR A 107 12.40 -2.94 -11.18
N LEU A 108 11.11 -3.11 -10.97
CA LEU A 108 10.21 -2.06 -10.54
C LEU A 108 9.69 -2.39 -9.15
N THR A 109 9.98 -1.54 -8.18
CA THR A 109 9.49 -1.67 -6.81
C THR A 109 8.48 -0.55 -6.53
N LEU A 110 7.20 -0.90 -6.45
CA LEU A 110 6.16 0.00 -5.94
C LEU A 110 6.22 0.00 -4.42
N LEU A 111 6.41 1.16 -3.81
CA LEU A 111 6.57 1.33 -2.36
C LEU A 111 5.56 2.34 -1.82
N PHE A 112 4.92 2.03 -0.70
CA PHE A 112 4.05 2.98 -0.01
C PHE A 112 4.78 3.64 1.17
N ALA A 113 4.52 4.93 1.37
CA ALA A 113 5.20 5.73 2.38
C ALA A 113 4.25 6.72 3.07
N ASP A 114 4.64 7.18 4.26
CA ASP A 114 3.88 8.15 5.03
C ASP A 114 3.91 9.57 4.43
N GLY A 115 3.24 10.53 5.08
CA GLY A 115 3.22 11.92 4.64
C GLY A 115 4.59 12.61 4.59
N GLN A 116 5.63 12.05 5.20
CA GLN A 116 6.98 12.58 5.21
C GLN A 116 7.93 11.84 4.25
N HIS A 117 7.41 10.92 3.43
CA HIS A 117 8.16 10.05 2.54
C HIS A 117 9.03 9.02 3.31
N HIS A 118 8.65 8.66 4.54
CA HIS A 118 9.25 7.51 5.20
C HIS A 118 8.56 6.23 4.73
N SER A 119 9.36 5.28 4.29
CA SER A 119 8.91 3.97 3.84
C SER A 119 8.09 3.27 4.92
N TYR A 120 6.96 2.65 4.55
CA TYR A 120 6.27 1.70 5.43
C TYR A 120 6.96 0.34 5.52
N GLY A 121 8.03 0.15 4.74
CA GLY A 121 8.87 -1.04 4.71
C GLY A 121 8.53 -1.99 3.56
N PRO A 122 9.34 -3.06 3.39
CA PRO A 122 9.13 -4.05 2.34
C PRO A 122 7.76 -4.74 2.39
N GLU A 123 7.11 -4.78 3.56
CA GLU A 123 5.76 -5.34 3.74
C GLU A 123 4.68 -4.57 2.97
N LEU A 124 4.86 -3.26 2.77
CA LEU A 124 3.97 -2.41 1.96
C LEU A 124 4.67 -2.02 0.65
N SER A 125 5.19 -3.03 -0.03
CA SER A 125 5.79 -2.89 -1.35
C SER A 125 5.45 -4.08 -2.26
N GLN A 126 5.56 -3.88 -3.57
CA GLN A 126 5.60 -4.96 -4.54
C GLN A 126 6.75 -4.73 -5.50
N THR A 127 7.61 -5.73 -5.64
CA THR A 127 8.68 -5.74 -6.65
C THR A 127 8.30 -6.69 -7.77
N ILE A 128 8.39 -6.21 -9.01
CA ILE A 128 8.26 -7.00 -10.24
C ILE A 128 9.47 -6.79 -11.12
N LYS A 129 9.73 -7.73 -12.02
CA LYS A 129 10.69 -7.60 -13.12
C LYS A 129 9.93 -7.47 -14.42
N ILE A 130 10.39 -6.59 -15.29
CA ILE A 130 9.84 -6.45 -16.64
C ILE A 130 10.96 -6.46 -17.67
N HIS A 131 10.60 -6.75 -18.92
CA HIS A 131 11.46 -6.58 -20.08
C HIS A 131 10.87 -5.53 -21.01
N VAL A 132 11.60 -4.44 -21.23
CA VAL A 132 11.23 -3.39 -22.18
C VAL A 132 11.85 -3.70 -23.53
N GLN A 133 11.04 -3.77 -24.59
CA GLN A 133 11.47 -4.07 -25.96
C GLN A 133 12.09 -2.87 -26.69
#